data_AF-G2XFX0-F1
#
_entry.id   AF-G2XFX0-F1
#
_cell.length_a   1.000
_cell.length_b   1.000
_cell.length_c   1.000
_cell.angle_alpha   90.00
_cell.angle_beta   90.00
_cell.angle_gamma   90.00
#
_symmetry.space_group_name_H-M   'P 1'
#
loop_
_entity.id
_entity.type
_entity.pdbx_description
1 polymer ?
#
loop_
_entity_poly.entity_id
_entity_poly.type
_entity_poly.pdbx_seq_one_letter_code
_entity_poly.pdbx_strand_id
1 'polypeptide(L)'
;MGIQNGLQQLLMHLQMNESAANYSLSDVVIVSLELAVSRRCRRAIMLDKGYQPVIRELGIASIDTRQIFDQPAECMPASTKRRIKTQQFSTLNASKDFEDCDVTNFGECEFPETLHVLPEELIPIVARAVRIQGDDRVMAETGASTLRQIIVVGHSIAGDLAILKRLGFNMHKEKNIVAILDMYGLSKEILTVASLPAL
;
A
#
# COMPACT_ATOMS: atom_id res chain seq x y z
N MET A 1 -8.72 10.79 28.84
CA MET A 1 -8.64 9.44 28.23
C MET A 1 -9.15 9.57 26.80
N GLY A 2 -8.49 9.20 25.70
CA GLY A 2 -7.30 8.40 25.52
C GLY A 2 -6.79 8.46 24.06
N ILE A 3 -6.00 9.48 23.72
CA ILE A 3 -5.17 9.47 22.50
C ILE A 3 -4.14 8.32 22.59
N GLN A 4 -3.63 8.05 23.80
CA GLN A 4 -2.77 6.89 24.09
C GLN A 4 -3.49 5.54 23.88
N ASN A 5 -4.80 5.46 24.17
CA ASN A 5 -5.56 4.23 23.92
C ASN A 5 -5.80 3.99 22.42
N GLY A 6 -6.01 5.05 21.63
CA GLY A 6 -6.19 4.94 20.18
C GLY A 6 -4.94 4.45 19.47
N LEU A 7 -3.75 4.97 19.82
CA LEU A 7 -2.49 4.51 19.26
C LEU A 7 -2.16 3.06 19.68
N GLN A 8 -2.42 2.70 20.94
CA GLN A 8 -2.16 1.35 21.43
C GLN A 8 -3.13 0.31 20.83
N GLN A 9 -4.40 0.69 20.65
CA GLN A 9 -5.37 -0.12 19.91
C GLN A 9 -5.02 -0.24 18.44
N LEU A 10 -4.59 0.85 17.79
CA LEU A 10 -4.07 0.82 16.44
C LEU A 10 -2.91 -0.17 16.37
N LEU A 11 -1.85 0.00 17.17
CA LEU A 11 -0.67 -0.88 17.22
C LEU A 11 -1.02 -2.36 17.45
N MET A 12 -1.97 -2.67 18.34
CA MET A 12 -2.49 -4.04 18.52
C MET A 12 -3.19 -4.57 17.27
N HIS A 13 -3.97 -3.73 16.57
CA HIS A 13 -4.66 -4.11 15.32
C HIS A 13 -3.74 -4.18 14.12
N LEU A 14 -2.63 -3.41 14.10
CA LEU A 14 -1.60 -3.48 13.06
C LEU A 14 -0.83 -4.81 13.08
N GLN A 15 -1.15 -5.73 14.00
CA GLN A 15 -0.40 -6.98 14.25
C GLN A 15 1.10 -6.73 14.39
N MET A 16 1.48 -5.55 14.88
CA MET A 16 2.84 -5.28 15.26
C MET A 16 3.07 -6.04 16.57
N ASN A 17 3.40 -7.33 16.46
CA ASN A 17 3.85 -8.16 17.58
C ASN A 17 4.95 -7.39 18.34
N GLU A 18 5.18 -7.67 19.62
CA GLU A 18 6.19 -6.94 20.42
C GLU A 18 7.60 -6.91 19.77
N SER A 19 7.93 -7.87 18.89
CA SER A 19 9.15 -7.81 18.06
C SER A 19 9.17 -6.66 17.05
N ALA A 20 7.99 -6.26 16.56
CA ALA A 20 7.76 -5.12 15.69
C ALA A 20 7.59 -3.78 16.43
N ALA A 21 7.29 -3.81 17.74
CA ALA A 21 7.28 -2.63 18.59
C ALA A 21 8.69 -2.03 18.84
N ASN A 22 9.75 -2.76 18.45
CA ASN A 22 11.13 -2.26 18.43
C ASN A 22 11.48 -1.51 17.12
N TYR A 23 10.56 -1.42 16.16
CA TYR A 23 10.81 -0.68 14.92
C TYR A 23 10.59 0.81 15.13
N SER A 24 11.62 1.60 14.85
CA SER A 24 11.48 3.03 14.83
C SER A 24 10.62 3.42 13.63
N LEU A 25 9.41 3.92 13.89
CA LEU A 25 8.57 4.56 12.87
C LEU A 25 9.24 5.77 12.20
N SER A 26 10.40 6.22 12.71
CA SER A 26 11.23 7.22 12.04
C SER A 26 11.84 6.70 10.74
N ASP A 27 12.02 5.38 10.59
CA ASP A 27 12.72 4.79 9.45
C ASP A 27 11.94 3.64 8.77
N VAL A 28 10.76 3.96 8.25
CA VAL A 28 9.92 3.04 7.47
C VAL A 28 9.41 3.72 6.19
N VAL A 29 9.01 2.93 5.20
CA VAL A 29 8.24 3.44 4.06
C VAL A 29 6.83 2.86 4.13
N ILE A 30 5.83 3.74 4.12
CA ILE A 30 4.43 3.33 4.07
C ILE A 30 4.02 3.30 2.61
N VAL A 31 3.49 2.18 2.15
CA VAL A 31 3.08 1.95 0.76
C VAL A 31 1.61 1.54 0.73
N SER A 32 0.76 2.37 0.16
CA SER A 32 -0.61 2.02 -0.19
C SER A 32 -0.65 1.32 -1.54
N LEU A 33 -1.37 0.20 -1.62
CA LEU A 33 -1.58 -0.57 -2.84
C LEU A 33 -3.07 -0.83 -3.07
N GLU A 34 -3.50 -0.70 -4.32
CA GLU A 34 -4.87 -1.02 -4.75
C GLU A 34 -4.85 -1.66 -6.14
N LEU A 35 -5.59 -2.76 -6.31
CA LEU A 35 -5.71 -3.46 -7.60
C LEU A 35 -7.14 -3.40 -8.15
N ALA A 36 -7.28 -3.01 -9.40
CA ALA A 36 -8.52 -3.16 -10.14
C ALA A 36 -8.48 -4.43 -11.01
N VAL A 37 -9.52 -5.25 -10.89
CA VAL A 37 -9.80 -6.41 -11.76
C VAL A 37 -11.26 -6.34 -12.20
N SER A 38 -11.58 -6.92 -13.36
CA SER A 38 -12.96 -6.90 -13.86
C SER A 38 -13.94 -7.65 -12.94
N ARG A 39 -15.24 -7.28 -12.97
CA ARG A 39 -16.27 -8.03 -12.22
C ARG A 39 -16.34 -9.50 -12.65
N ARG A 40 -16.08 -9.80 -13.92
CA ARG A 40 -16.01 -11.18 -14.43
C ARG A 40 -14.77 -11.91 -13.90
N CYS A 41 -13.63 -11.23 -13.86
CA CYS A 41 -12.38 -11.72 -13.28
C CYS A 41 -12.57 -12.03 -11.78
N ARG A 42 -13.17 -11.12 -10.99
CA ARG A 42 -13.50 -11.35 -9.57
C ARG A 42 -14.35 -12.61 -9.37
N ARG A 43 -15.39 -12.79 -10.18
CA ARG A 43 -16.23 -14.00 -10.13
C ARG A 43 -15.43 -15.27 -10.49
N ALA A 44 -14.63 -15.22 -11.54
CA ALA A 44 -13.80 -16.35 -11.96
C ALA A 44 -12.77 -16.75 -10.89
N ILE A 45 -12.11 -15.77 -10.24
CA ILE A 45 -11.18 -16.00 -9.13
C ILE A 45 -11.83 -16.78 -7.98
N MET A 46 -13.10 -16.49 -7.68
CA MET A 46 -13.86 -17.17 -6.61
C MET A 46 -14.28 -18.58 -6.99
N LEU A 47 -14.64 -18.80 -8.26
CA LEU A 47 -15.19 -20.08 -8.75
C LEU A 47 -14.12 -21.08 -9.14
N ASP A 48 -12.98 -20.61 -9.63
CA ASP A 48 -11.90 -21.44 -10.13
C ASP A 48 -10.56 -21.06 -9.49
N LYS A 49 -9.95 -22.04 -8.80
CA LYS A 49 -8.63 -21.89 -8.17
C LYS A 49 -7.49 -21.85 -9.18
N GLY A 50 -7.67 -22.42 -10.38
CA GLY A 50 -6.72 -22.40 -11.49
C GLY A 50 -6.80 -21.16 -12.36
N TYR A 51 -7.84 -20.32 -12.19
CA TYR A 51 -8.01 -19.10 -12.95
C TYR A 51 -6.88 -18.10 -12.67
N GLN A 52 -6.24 -17.65 -13.74
CA GLN A 52 -5.19 -16.62 -13.71
C GLN A 52 -5.83 -15.23 -13.76
N PRO A 53 -5.72 -14.42 -12.68
CA PRO A 53 -6.35 -13.11 -12.62
C PRO A 53 -5.66 -12.13 -13.57
N VAL A 54 -6.45 -11.30 -14.25
CA VAL A 54 -5.94 -10.20 -15.08
C VAL A 54 -6.18 -8.89 -14.35
N ILE A 55 -5.10 -8.29 -13.86
CA ILE A 55 -5.11 -6.95 -13.27
C ILE A 55 -5.26 -5.93 -14.41
N ARG A 56 -6.16 -4.97 -14.21
CA ARG A 56 -6.43 -3.88 -15.16
C ARG A 56 -5.70 -2.62 -14.76
N GLU A 57 -5.80 -2.26 -13.50
CA GLU A 57 -5.17 -1.06 -12.95
C GLU A 57 -4.49 -1.36 -11.62
N LEU A 58 -3.48 -0.56 -11.32
CA LEU A 58 -2.72 -0.60 -10.09
C LEU A 58 -2.51 0.84 -9.62
N GLY A 59 -3.04 1.14 -8.44
CA GLY A 59 -2.75 2.36 -7.70
C GLY A 59 -1.65 2.13 -6.67
N ILE A 60 -0.66 3.03 -6.64
CA ILE A 60 0.38 3.05 -5.62
C ILE A 60 0.46 4.44 -5.03
N ALA A 61 0.43 4.54 -3.70
CA ALA A 61 0.86 5.74 -2.99
C ALA A 61 1.96 5.37 -1.99
N SER A 62 2.97 6.21 -1.84
CA SER A 62 4.06 5.94 -0.89
C SER A 62 4.50 7.20 -0.16
N ILE A 63 4.91 7.02 1.09
CA ILE A 63 5.53 8.06 1.91
C ILE A 63 6.71 7.47 2.67
N ASP A 64 7.86 8.11 2.55
CA ASP A 64 9.06 7.77 3.34
C ASP A 64 9.04 8.60 4.62
N THR A 65 9.03 7.95 5.78
CA THR A 65 8.93 8.65 7.07
C THR A 65 10.12 9.55 7.35
N ARG A 66 11.29 9.28 6.76
CA ARG A 66 12.45 10.19 6.85
C ARG A 66 12.14 11.59 6.31
N GLN A 67 11.35 11.67 5.24
CA GLN A 67 10.90 12.96 4.68
C GLN A 67 9.94 13.72 5.59
N ILE A 68 9.38 13.04 6.60
CA ILE A 68 8.51 13.63 7.62
C ILE A 68 9.35 14.14 8.80
N PHE A 69 10.29 13.32 9.27
CA PHE A 69 11.00 13.53 10.53
C PHE A 69 12.35 14.25 10.40
N ASP A 70 13.02 14.16 9.23
CA ASP A 70 14.38 14.71 9.05
C ASP A 70 14.40 16.17 8.56
N GLN A 71 13.24 16.78 8.29
CA GLN A 71 13.16 18.15 7.77
C GLN A 71 12.19 19.04 8.56
N PRO A 72 12.66 20.17 9.12
CA PRO A 72 11.77 21.21 9.67
C PRO A 72 10.84 21.71 8.57
N ALA A 73 9.55 21.84 8.88
CA ALA A 73 8.51 22.25 7.93
C ALA A 73 8.79 23.62 7.25
N GLU A 74 9.66 24.44 7.84
CA GLU A 74 9.97 25.81 7.41
C GLU A 74 11.02 25.91 6.29
N CYS A 75 11.78 24.84 6.00
CA CYS A 75 12.88 24.88 5.01
C CYS A 75 12.51 24.31 3.62
N MET A 76 11.25 23.95 3.39
CA MET A 76 10.87 23.21 2.18
C MET A 76 10.26 24.11 1.10
N PRO A 77 10.80 24.11 -0.14
CA PRO A 77 10.20 24.80 -1.28
C PRO A 77 8.75 24.34 -1.50
N ALA A 78 7.89 25.24 -1.99
CA ALA A 78 6.48 24.93 -2.25
C ALA A 78 6.28 23.75 -3.24
N SER A 79 7.24 23.52 -4.13
CA SER A 79 7.28 22.40 -5.09
C SER A 79 7.68 21.05 -4.46
N THR A 80 8.21 21.05 -3.24
CA THR A 80 8.63 19.84 -2.49
C THR A 80 7.59 19.42 -1.43
N LYS A 81 6.41 20.06 -1.42
CA LYS A 81 5.34 19.82 -0.45
C LYS A 81 4.65 18.45 -0.59
N ARG A 82 4.81 17.73 -1.72
CA ARG A 82 4.27 16.37 -1.86
C ARG A 82 5.22 15.34 -1.24
N ARG A 83 5.02 15.09 0.05
CA ARG A 83 5.63 13.96 0.78
C ARG A 83 5.07 12.60 0.34
N ILE A 84 3.87 12.60 -0.22
CA ILE A 84 3.21 11.42 -0.77
C ILE A 84 3.49 11.38 -2.27
N LYS A 85 4.11 10.28 -2.72
CA LYS A 85 4.32 9.96 -4.13
C LYS A 85 3.20 9.05 -4.58
N THR A 86 2.47 9.43 -5.62
CA THR A 86 1.40 8.61 -6.21
C THR A 86 1.78 8.18 -7.62
N GLN A 87 1.40 6.96 -7.98
CA GLN A 87 1.54 6.40 -9.32
C GLN A 87 0.29 5.59 -9.65
N GLN A 88 -0.21 5.75 -10.86
CA GLN A 88 -1.32 4.95 -11.39
C GLN A 88 -0.85 4.24 -12.64
N PHE A 89 -1.09 2.94 -12.72
CA PHE A 89 -0.78 2.12 -13.87
C PHE A 89 -2.05 1.53 -14.44
N SER A 90 -2.16 1.54 -15.76
CA SER A 90 -3.27 0.94 -16.50
C SER A 90 -2.72 -0.02 -17.55
N THR A 91 -3.32 -1.20 -17.67
CA THR A 91 -2.93 -2.17 -18.70
C THR A 91 -3.75 -1.99 -19.97
N LEU A 92 -3.26 -2.52 -21.09
CA LEU A 92 -4.02 -2.56 -22.35
C LEU A 92 -5.38 -3.27 -22.23
N ASN A 93 -5.61 -4.05 -21.16
CA ASN A 93 -6.88 -4.70 -20.87
C ASN A 93 -7.88 -3.81 -20.11
N ALA A 94 -7.47 -2.62 -19.68
CA ALA A 94 -8.33 -1.67 -19.01
C ALA A 94 -9.18 -0.88 -20.03
N SER A 95 -8.61 -0.51 -21.17
CA SER A 95 -9.25 0.31 -22.24
C SER A 95 -10.58 -0.25 -22.76
N LYS A 96 -10.80 -1.57 -22.70
CA LYS A 96 -12.04 -2.22 -23.18
C LYS A 96 -13.22 -2.12 -22.22
N ASP A 97 -13.02 -1.62 -21.00
CA ASP A 97 -14.06 -1.53 -19.98
C ASP A 97 -14.22 -0.11 -19.42
N PHE A 98 -13.51 0.88 -19.98
CA PHE A 98 -13.73 2.29 -19.67
C PHE A 98 -15.09 2.82 -20.15
N GLU A 99 -15.84 2.07 -20.96
CA GLU A 99 -17.22 2.43 -21.33
C GLU A 99 -18.15 2.56 -20.11
N ASP A 100 -17.82 1.98 -18.95
CA ASP A 100 -18.66 1.98 -17.74
C ASP A 100 -18.10 2.78 -16.54
N CYS A 101 -16.94 3.44 -16.64
CA CYS A 101 -16.26 4.03 -15.45
C CYS A 101 -15.96 5.54 -15.51
N ASP A 102 -16.28 6.23 -16.61
CA ASP A 102 -16.01 7.67 -16.78
C ASP A 102 -17.06 8.59 -16.15
N VAL A 103 -17.45 8.36 -14.89
CA VAL A 103 -18.22 9.36 -14.12
C VAL A 103 -17.77 9.45 -12.66
N THR A 104 -16.46 9.52 -12.43
CA THR A 104 -15.98 10.03 -11.13
C THR A 104 -14.82 10.96 -11.35
N ASN A 105 -15.13 12.26 -11.43
CA ASN A 105 -14.15 13.33 -11.46
C ASN A 105 -13.58 13.47 -10.04
N PHE A 106 -12.58 12.66 -9.68
CA PHE A 106 -11.85 12.81 -8.42
C PHE A 106 -10.90 14.00 -8.52
N GLY A 107 -11.43 15.24 -8.48
CA GLY A 107 -10.62 16.46 -8.45
C GLY A 107 -9.69 16.56 -7.23
N GLU A 108 -9.81 15.66 -6.26
CA GLU A 108 -8.98 15.56 -5.06
C GLU A 108 -7.87 14.49 -5.18
N CYS A 109 -7.95 13.58 -6.16
CA CYS A 109 -6.91 12.60 -6.45
C CYS A 109 -6.12 13.03 -7.70
N GLU A 110 -5.25 14.02 -7.54
CA GLU A 110 -4.29 14.37 -8.59
C GLU A 110 -3.18 13.31 -8.68
N PHE A 111 -3.47 12.20 -9.35
CA PHE A 111 -2.43 11.35 -9.92
C PHE A 111 -1.76 12.14 -11.06
N PRO A 112 -0.44 12.34 -11.03
CA PRO A 112 0.24 13.22 -11.98
C PRO A 112 0.11 12.75 -13.44
N GLU A 113 -0.01 11.43 -13.67
CA GLU A 113 -0.25 10.80 -14.97
C GLU A 113 -0.60 9.31 -14.78
N THR A 114 -1.47 8.75 -15.63
CA THR A 114 -1.69 7.29 -15.70
C THR A 114 -0.68 6.67 -16.68
N LEU A 115 0.13 5.74 -16.19
CA LEU A 115 1.15 5.07 -16.98
C LEU A 115 0.58 3.78 -17.61
N HIS A 116 0.66 3.67 -18.93
CA HIS A 116 0.24 2.46 -19.63
C HIS A 116 1.35 1.41 -19.65
N VAL A 117 1.05 0.20 -19.17
CA VAL A 117 2.03 -0.89 -19.02
C VAL A 117 1.48 -2.21 -19.54
N LEU A 118 2.37 -3.14 -19.85
CA LEU A 118 1.97 -4.50 -20.18
C LEU A 118 1.57 -5.26 -18.90
N PRO A 119 0.61 -6.20 -18.94
CA PRO A 119 0.18 -6.97 -17.76
C PRO A 119 1.33 -7.65 -17.00
N GLU A 120 2.33 -8.15 -17.72
CA GLU A 120 3.52 -8.80 -17.16
C GLU A 120 4.43 -7.85 -16.37
N GLU A 121 4.31 -6.53 -16.55
CA GLU A 121 5.12 -5.53 -15.85
C GLU A 121 4.58 -5.21 -14.45
N LEU A 122 3.31 -5.53 -14.17
CA LEU A 122 2.66 -5.16 -12.91
C LEU A 122 3.31 -5.80 -11.68
N ILE A 123 3.66 -7.08 -11.75
CA ILE A 123 4.32 -7.77 -10.62
C ILE A 123 5.71 -7.16 -10.35
N PRO A 124 6.57 -6.95 -11.37
CA PRO A 124 7.79 -6.17 -11.21
C PRO A 124 7.58 -4.78 -10.62
N ILE A 125 6.51 -4.06 -11.02
CA ILE A 125 6.18 -2.73 -10.47
C ILE A 125 5.85 -2.81 -8.98
N VAL A 126 4.94 -3.72 -8.58
CA VAL A 126 4.60 -3.94 -7.17
C VAL A 126 5.83 -4.34 -6.36
N ALA A 127 6.65 -5.25 -6.89
CA ALA A 127 7.87 -5.67 -6.23
C ALA A 127 8.85 -4.52 -6.01
N ARG A 128 9.04 -3.62 -6.99
CA ARG A 128 9.88 -2.41 -6.83
C ARG A 128 9.31 -1.45 -5.78
N ALA A 129 8.00 -1.31 -5.72
CA ALA A 129 7.35 -0.43 -4.74
C ALA A 129 7.59 -0.87 -3.29
N VAL A 130 7.75 -2.18 -3.05
CA VAL A 130 7.96 -2.74 -1.70
C VAL A 130 9.38 -3.26 -1.45
N ARG A 131 10.31 -3.17 -2.40
CA ARG A 131 11.73 -3.57 -2.23
C ARG A 131 12.65 -2.36 -2.36
N ILE A 132 12.46 -1.41 -1.45
CA ILE A 132 13.22 -0.17 -1.41
C ILE A 132 14.56 -0.45 -0.72
N GLN A 133 15.66 -0.05 -1.32
CA GLN A 133 17.00 -0.22 -0.75
C GLN A 133 17.22 0.76 0.43
N GLY A 134 17.89 0.28 1.48
CA GLY A 134 18.43 1.12 2.55
C GLY A 134 19.58 2.01 2.07
N ASP A 135 19.98 2.98 2.90
CA ASP A 135 21.10 3.86 2.54
C ASP A 135 22.41 3.09 2.34
N ASP A 136 23.16 3.51 1.32
CA ASP A 136 24.48 3.00 0.97
C ASP A 136 25.50 3.07 2.13
N ARG A 137 25.25 3.91 3.13
CA ARG A 137 26.13 4.05 4.30
C ARG A 137 26.19 2.76 5.15
N VAL A 138 25.10 2.00 5.23
CA VAL A 138 25.05 0.71 5.96
C VAL A 138 25.64 -0.42 5.10
N MET A 139 25.53 -0.28 3.77
CA MET A 139 26.14 -1.22 2.81
C MET A 139 27.67 -1.24 2.93
N ALA A 140 28.30 -0.10 3.23
CA ALA A 140 29.75 0.01 3.39
C ALA A 140 30.29 -0.76 4.61
N GLU A 141 29.48 -0.93 5.67
CA GLU A 141 29.92 -1.58 6.92
C GLU A 141 29.57 -3.07 6.99
N THR A 142 28.50 -3.51 6.32
CA THR A 142 27.97 -4.88 6.46
C THR A 142 28.03 -5.72 5.20
N GLY A 143 28.29 -5.12 4.03
CA GLY A 143 28.32 -5.82 2.74
C GLY A 143 26.98 -6.44 2.30
N ALA A 144 25.92 -6.26 3.10
CA ALA A 144 24.60 -6.81 2.87
C ALA A 144 23.62 -5.71 2.47
N SER A 145 22.98 -5.85 1.30
CA SER A 145 21.90 -4.95 0.89
C SER A 145 20.74 -5.14 1.84
N THR A 146 20.53 -4.17 2.73
CA THR A 146 19.39 -4.19 3.64
C THR A 146 18.25 -3.43 2.97
N LEU A 147 17.13 -4.13 2.75
CA LEU A 147 15.90 -3.50 2.29
C LEU A 147 15.33 -2.65 3.43
N ARG A 148 14.79 -1.47 3.11
CA ARG A 148 14.01 -0.65 4.04
C ARG A 148 12.78 -1.41 4.51
N GLN A 149 12.39 -1.14 5.74
CA GLN A 149 11.17 -1.68 6.32
C GLN A 149 9.94 -1.03 5.69
N ILE A 150 8.95 -1.86 5.35
CA ILE A 150 7.75 -1.45 4.63
C ILE A 150 6.50 -1.76 5.46
N ILE A 151 5.62 -0.77 5.55
CA ILE A 151 4.25 -0.95 6.02
C ILE A 151 3.36 -0.88 4.79
N VAL A 152 2.61 -1.95 4.50
CA VAL A 152 1.66 -1.95 3.39
C VAL A 152 0.29 -1.53 3.91
N VAL A 153 -0.41 -0.69 3.16
CA VAL A 153 -1.76 -0.21 3.47
C VAL A 153 -2.67 -0.50 2.28
N GLY A 154 -3.93 -0.86 2.54
CA GLY A 154 -4.93 -1.01 1.49
C GLY A 154 -6.33 -1.09 2.06
N HIS A 155 -7.33 -0.99 1.19
CA HIS A 155 -8.74 -1.13 1.55
C HIS A 155 -9.25 -2.51 1.14
N SER A 156 -9.70 -3.34 2.09
CA SER A 156 -10.05 -4.74 1.82
C SER A 156 -8.89 -5.52 1.19
N ILE A 157 -7.67 -5.24 1.67
CA ILE A 157 -6.42 -5.61 1.00
C ILE A 157 -6.22 -7.12 0.81
N ALA A 158 -6.89 -7.96 1.62
CA ALA A 158 -6.82 -9.41 1.50
C ALA A 158 -7.14 -9.94 0.09
N GLY A 159 -8.07 -9.29 -0.62
CA GLY A 159 -8.40 -9.63 -2.01
C GLY A 159 -7.23 -9.37 -2.96
N ASP A 160 -6.59 -8.22 -2.82
CA ASP A 160 -5.45 -7.80 -3.63
C ASP A 160 -4.23 -8.70 -3.37
N LEU A 161 -3.95 -9.02 -2.10
CA LEU A 161 -2.87 -9.94 -1.73
C LEU A 161 -3.09 -11.34 -2.30
N ALA A 162 -4.35 -11.82 -2.31
CA ALA A 162 -4.68 -13.12 -2.90
C ALA A 162 -4.45 -13.13 -4.41
N ILE A 163 -4.78 -12.03 -5.11
CA ILE A 163 -4.49 -11.86 -6.55
C ILE A 163 -2.98 -11.88 -6.79
N LEU A 164 -2.21 -11.06 -6.06
CA LEU A 164 -0.75 -11.01 -6.19
C LEU A 164 -0.11 -12.37 -5.96
N LYS A 165 -0.56 -13.10 -4.92
CA LYS A 165 -0.06 -14.43 -4.60
C LYS A 165 -0.32 -15.43 -5.73
N ARG A 166 -1.48 -15.36 -6.40
CA ARG A 166 -1.78 -16.22 -7.57
C ARG A 166 -0.89 -15.90 -8.76
N LEU A 167 -0.49 -14.64 -8.92
CA LEU A 167 0.45 -14.18 -9.93
C LEU A 167 1.92 -14.37 -9.55
N GLY A 168 2.20 -15.12 -8.48
CA GLY A 168 3.55 -15.49 -8.07
C GLY A 168 4.23 -14.50 -7.11
N PHE A 169 3.56 -13.43 -6.70
CA PHE A 169 4.09 -12.46 -5.73
C PHE A 169 3.41 -12.60 -4.37
N ASN A 170 4.09 -13.27 -3.43
CA ASN A 170 3.56 -13.46 -2.09
C ASN A 170 4.10 -12.41 -1.12
N MET A 171 3.34 -11.33 -0.95
CA MET A 171 3.68 -10.21 -0.08
C MET A 171 4.01 -10.63 1.37
N HIS A 172 3.29 -11.61 1.92
CA HIS A 172 3.55 -12.11 3.28
C HIS A 172 4.90 -12.82 3.46
N LYS A 173 5.60 -13.15 2.37
CA LYS A 173 6.93 -13.77 2.40
C LYS A 173 8.08 -12.76 2.26
N GLU A 174 7.78 -11.49 1.98
CA GLU A 174 8.80 -10.45 1.86
C GLU A 174 9.31 -10.08 3.27
N LYS A 175 10.61 -10.29 3.51
CA LYS A 175 11.22 -10.14 4.85
C LYS A 175 11.20 -8.71 5.38
N ASN A 176 11.09 -7.73 4.49
CA ASN A 176 11.13 -6.32 4.82
C ASN A 176 9.74 -5.72 5.03
N ILE A 177 8.67 -6.50 4.85
CA ILE A 177 7.31 -6.07 5.18
C ILE A 177 7.07 -6.33 6.67
N VAL A 178 6.96 -5.25 7.44
CA VAL A 178 6.82 -5.30 8.91
C VAL A 178 5.37 -5.28 9.37
N ALA A 179 4.46 -4.76 8.54
CA ALA A 179 3.03 -4.74 8.81
C ALA A 179 2.21 -4.62 7.51
N ILE A 180 0.99 -5.15 7.52
CA ILE A 180 0.00 -4.97 6.45
C ILE A 180 -1.31 -4.52 7.08
N LEU A 181 -1.81 -3.36 6.67
CA LEU A 181 -2.93 -2.66 7.28
C LEU A 181 -4.15 -2.69 6.37
N ASP A 182 -5.23 -3.28 6.86
CA ASP A 182 -6.52 -3.27 6.17
C ASP A 182 -7.41 -2.14 6.71
N MET A 183 -7.53 -1.08 5.93
CA MET A 183 -8.34 0.09 6.26
C MET A 183 -9.85 -0.21 6.28
N TYR A 184 -10.30 -1.26 5.58
CA TYR A 184 -11.71 -1.68 5.66
C TYR A 184 -12.03 -2.30 7.02
N GLY A 185 -11.15 -3.18 7.52
CA GLY A 185 -11.26 -3.73 8.87
C GLY A 185 -11.23 -2.63 9.93
N LEU A 186 -10.22 -1.75 9.85
CA LEU A 186 -10.05 -0.66 10.80
C LEU A 186 -11.24 0.31 10.80
N SER A 187 -11.76 0.69 9.62
CA SER A 187 -12.90 1.60 9.53
C SER A 187 -14.17 1.00 10.12
N LYS A 188 -14.43 -0.30 9.89
CA LYS A 188 -15.55 -0.99 10.54
C LYS A 188 -15.46 -0.93 12.05
N GLU A 189 -14.30 -1.23 12.61
CA GLU A 189 -14.11 -1.26 14.05
C GLU A 189 -14.31 0.13 14.68
N ILE A 190 -13.68 1.15 14.12
CA ILE A 190 -13.84 2.54 14.58
C ILE A 190 -15.31 2.95 14.56
N LEU A 191 -16.02 2.67 13.47
CA LEU A 191 -17.43 3.03 13.33
C LEU A 191 -18.35 2.21 14.26
N THR A 192 -18.03 0.94 14.52
CA THR A 192 -18.77 0.12 15.50
C THR A 192 -18.51 0.54 16.95
N VAL A 193 -17.31 1.01 17.27
CA VAL A 193 -16.98 1.53 18.61
C VAL A 193 -17.61 2.91 18.83
N ALA A 194 -17.65 3.76 17.80
CA ALA A 194 -18.30 5.08 17.84
C ALA A 194 -19.83 5.02 17.94
N SER A 195 -20.44 3.85 17.71
CA SER A 195 -21.90 3.64 17.78
C SER A 195 -22.37 2.98 19.09
N LEU A 196 -21.48 2.78 20.06
CA LEU A 196 -21.89 2.45 21.44
C LEU A 196 -22.57 3.68 22.08
N PRO A 197 -23.77 3.54 22.68
CA PRO A 197 -24.39 4.64 23.39
C PRO A 197 -23.48 5.09 24.52
N ALA A 198 -23.29 6.41 24.67
CA ALA A 198 -22.71 6.96 25.87
C ALA A 198 -23.54 6.49 27.08
N LEU A 199 -22.87 5.82 28.02
CA LEU A 199 -23.43 5.42 29.32
C LEU A 199 -23.94 6.64 30.10
#